data_AF-A0AAW2V8I1-F1
#
_entry.id   AF-A0AAW2V8I1-F1
#
_cell.length_a   1.000
_cell.length_b   1.000
_cell.length_c   1.000
_cell.angle_alpha   90.00
_cell.angle_beta   90.00
_cell.angle_gamma   90.00
#
_symmetry.space_group_name_H-M   'P 1'
#
loop_
_entity.id
_entity.type
_entity.pdbx_description
1 polymer ?
#
loop_
_entity_poly.entity_id
_entity_poly.type
_entity_poly.pdbx_seq_one_letter_code
_entity_poly.pdbx_strand_id
1 'polypeptide(L)'
;MKSVAEKLRMFQRKLSLNLSSPSVSIRNFQISTTAATESSAGLTEEEVKQINGVVPRLCSSNHLKEAIQLIAAAVSTANPPLNALPLSILINRLALEPDLTHHMHLLNALKFNPNTGNPFVLIPIAKMFVSSFFEKGHPKKAVKMFQWVSRPDFPGGVANDSGFYAVLIDGFCKSGMILDALRVFRLMASENLVVGNDVRMCVYRGLLREARVNEALELNAALDYCARGDGGAFGSKEVVDLLDRMIASWVE
;
A
#
# COMPACT_ATOMS: atom_id res chain seq x y z
N MET A 1 -8.99 3.12 -23.66
CA MET A 1 -8.58 2.83 -22.26
C MET A 1 -7.14 2.35 -22.29
N LYS A 2 -6.18 3.23 -21.95
CA LYS A 2 -4.75 2.89 -21.91
C LYS A 2 -4.43 2.33 -20.52
N SER A 3 -3.84 1.13 -20.49
CA SER A 3 -3.58 0.36 -19.27
C SER A 3 -2.73 1.17 -18.27
N VAL A 4 -2.98 1.01 -16.97
CA VAL A 4 -2.15 1.59 -15.87
C VAL A 4 -0.67 1.24 -16.05
N ALA A 5 -0.37 0.11 -16.71
CA ALA A 5 0.97 -0.28 -17.13
C ALA A 5 1.64 0.71 -18.13
N GLU A 6 0.87 1.37 -19.00
CA GLU A 6 1.39 2.40 -19.92
C GLU A 6 1.68 3.73 -19.21
N LYS A 7 0.85 4.11 -18.22
CA LYS A 7 1.11 5.30 -17.39
C LYS A 7 2.36 5.12 -16.52
N LEU A 8 2.60 3.90 -16.02
CA LEU A 8 3.84 3.52 -15.32
C LEU A 8 5.07 3.48 -16.26
N ARG A 9 4.92 3.04 -17.52
CA ARG A 9 5.99 3.05 -18.53
C ARG A 9 6.48 4.47 -18.87
N MET A 10 5.61 5.49 -18.83
CA MET A 10 6.04 6.89 -19.01
C MET A 10 6.96 7.36 -17.88
N PHE A 11 6.75 6.88 -16.65
CA PHE A 11 7.64 7.15 -15.51
C PHE A 11 8.97 6.39 -15.62
N GLN A 12 8.96 5.18 -16.20
CA GLN A 12 10.16 4.33 -16.34
C GLN A 12 11.08 4.73 -17.51
N ARG A 13 10.53 5.31 -18.60
CA ARG A 13 11.30 5.65 -19.82
C ARG A 13 12.40 6.71 -19.64
N LYS A 14 12.39 7.47 -18.54
CA LYS A 14 13.44 8.45 -18.22
C LYS A 14 14.60 7.90 -17.38
N LEU A 15 14.58 6.63 -16.95
CA LEU A 15 15.55 6.15 -15.95
C LEU A 15 16.29 4.84 -16.23
N SER A 16 16.07 4.15 -17.34
CA SER A 16 16.87 2.94 -17.64
C SER A 16 16.88 2.57 -19.12
N LEU A 17 17.80 3.20 -19.87
CA LEU A 17 18.48 2.48 -20.94
C LEU A 17 19.44 1.49 -20.28
N ASN A 18 19.48 0.27 -20.81
CA ASN A 18 20.34 -0.86 -20.44
C ASN A 18 19.82 -1.72 -19.29
N LEU A 19 19.23 -2.87 -19.61
CA LEU A 19 19.97 -4.14 -19.60
C LEU A 19 19.03 -5.28 -19.98
N SER A 20 19.51 -6.05 -20.96
CA SER A 20 18.95 -7.24 -21.56
C SER A 20 18.94 -8.43 -20.60
N SER A 21 17.88 -9.24 -20.65
CA SER A 21 17.81 -10.58 -20.06
C SER A 21 18.21 -11.66 -21.07
N PRO A 22 18.61 -12.85 -20.60
CA PRO A 22 17.99 -14.05 -21.16
C PRO A 22 17.46 -15.04 -20.11
N SER A 23 16.46 -15.77 -20.58
CA SER A 23 15.58 -16.78 -19.99
C SER A 23 16.25 -18.08 -19.54
N VAL A 24 15.66 -18.76 -18.54
CA VAL A 24 15.78 -20.23 -18.37
C VAL A 24 14.45 -20.83 -17.87
N SER A 25 13.99 -21.89 -18.54
CA SER A 25 12.83 -22.74 -18.20
C SER A 25 13.16 -23.75 -17.10
N ILE A 26 12.19 -24.10 -16.24
CA ILE A 26 12.30 -25.22 -15.29
C ILE A 26 11.18 -26.23 -15.53
N ARG A 27 11.59 -27.50 -15.64
CA ARG A 27 10.78 -28.71 -15.82
C ARG A 27 10.06 -29.12 -14.53
N ASN A 28 8.88 -29.73 -14.72
CA ASN A 28 8.05 -30.35 -13.70
C ASN A 28 8.75 -31.52 -12.98
N PHE A 29 8.52 -31.65 -11.68
CA PHE A 29 8.67 -32.88 -10.92
C PHE A 29 7.43 -33.11 -10.06
N GLN A 30 6.77 -34.26 -10.24
CA GLN A 30 5.72 -34.76 -9.36
C GLN A 30 6.35 -35.56 -8.22
N ILE A 31 5.85 -35.38 -7.00
CA ILE A 31 5.99 -36.35 -5.91
C ILE A 31 4.59 -36.54 -5.31
N SER A 32 4.13 -37.80 -5.32
CA SER A 32 2.93 -38.26 -4.63
C SER A 32 3.32 -38.79 -3.25
N THR A 33 2.74 -38.26 -2.18
CA THR A 33 2.67 -38.99 -0.90
C THR A 33 1.51 -38.50 -0.03
N THR A 34 0.56 -39.42 0.15
CA THR A 34 -0.22 -39.75 1.36
C THR A 34 -0.91 -38.67 2.18
N ALA A 35 -2.22 -38.87 2.30
CA ALA A 35 -3.17 -38.15 3.14
C ALA A 35 -2.72 -37.96 4.60
N ALA A 36 -2.70 -36.70 5.02
CA ALA A 36 -2.91 -36.30 6.41
C ALA A 36 -4.09 -35.31 6.42
N THR A 37 -5.19 -35.75 7.02
CA THR A 37 -6.30 -34.91 7.46
C THR A 37 -5.78 -33.91 8.50
N GLU A 38 -5.54 -32.67 8.10
CA GLU A 38 -5.47 -31.54 9.02
C GLU A 38 -6.73 -30.69 8.84
N SER A 39 -7.60 -30.80 9.84
CA SER A 39 -8.75 -29.95 10.04
C SER A 39 -8.30 -28.48 10.06
N SER A 40 -8.93 -27.66 9.21
CA SER A 40 -8.72 -26.21 9.11
C SER A 40 -9.30 -25.47 10.33
N ALA A 41 -8.75 -25.73 11.52
CA ALA A 41 -9.17 -25.08 12.76
C ALA A 41 -8.60 -23.65 12.82
N GLY A 42 -9.44 -22.67 13.17
CA GLY A 42 -8.98 -21.32 13.51
C GLY A 42 -8.19 -21.30 14.83
N LEU A 43 -7.38 -20.25 15.03
CA LEU A 43 -6.61 -20.09 16.27
C LEU A 43 -7.52 -20.03 17.50
N THR A 44 -7.13 -20.74 18.55
CA THR A 44 -7.75 -20.64 19.88
C THR A 44 -7.38 -19.32 20.57
N GLU A 45 -8.19 -18.90 21.53
CA GLU A 45 -7.94 -17.67 22.31
C GLU A 45 -6.59 -17.73 23.06
N GLU A 46 -6.23 -18.90 23.60
CA GLU A 46 -4.96 -19.10 24.29
C GLU A 46 -3.76 -19.02 23.33
N GLU A 47 -3.86 -19.54 22.11
CA GLU A 47 -2.81 -19.39 21.10
C GLU A 47 -2.61 -17.93 20.70
N VAL A 48 -3.70 -17.16 20.50
CA VAL A 48 -3.61 -15.72 20.22
C VAL A 48 -2.94 -14.97 21.38
N LYS A 49 -3.28 -15.32 22.63
CA LYS A 49 -2.67 -14.73 23.83
C LYS A 49 -1.18 -15.05 23.93
N GLN A 50 -0.78 -16.28 23.63
CA GLN A 50 0.63 -16.68 23.59
C GLN A 50 1.39 -15.93 22.50
N ILE A 51 0.84 -15.83 21.29
CA ILE A 51 1.44 -15.07 20.18
C ILE A 51 1.62 -13.59 20.58
N ASN A 52 0.60 -12.99 21.20
CA ASN A 52 0.66 -11.62 21.73
C ASN A 52 1.73 -11.42 22.81
N GLY A 53 2.05 -12.46 23.59
CA GLY A 53 3.14 -12.42 24.57
C GLY A 53 4.53 -12.65 23.97
N VAL A 54 4.65 -13.51 22.96
CA VAL A 54 5.94 -13.97 22.41
C VAL A 54 6.48 -13.02 21.33
N VAL A 55 5.66 -12.57 20.39
CA VAL A 55 6.11 -11.74 19.26
C VAL A 55 6.81 -10.45 19.70
N PRO A 56 6.31 -9.68 20.69
CA PRO A 56 7.00 -8.47 21.16
C PRO A 56 8.38 -8.78 21.76
N ARG A 57 8.53 -9.92 22.44
CA ARG A 57 9.81 -10.36 23.02
C ARG A 57 10.80 -10.73 21.91
N LEU A 58 10.35 -11.49 20.91
CA LEU A 58 11.18 -11.81 19.73
C LEU A 58 11.64 -10.53 19.00
N CYS A 59 10.76 -9.54 18.85
CA CYS A 59 11.09 -8.25 18.26
C CYS A 59 12.15 -7.49 19.07
N SER A 60 12.04 -7.52 20.41
CA SER A 60 12.97 -6.84 21.33
C SER A 60 14.33 -7.53 21.38
N SER A 61 14.36 -8.86 21.26
CA SER A 61 15.58 -9.67 21.19
C SER A 61 16.16 -9.79 19.77
N ASN A 62 15.62 -9.05 18.80
CA ASN A 62 16.05 -9.03 17.41
C ASN A 62 15.94 -10.37 16.64
N HIS A 63 15.09 -11.29 17.11
CA HIS A 63 14.74 -12.55 16.42
C HIS A 63 13.61 -12.30 15.40
N LEU A 64 13.89 -11.43 14.42
CA LEU A 64 12.88 -10.93 13.48
C LEU A 64 12.38 -12.02 12.52
N LYS A 65 13.23 -12.97 12.13
CA LYS A 65 12.87 -14.04 11.20
C LYS A 65 11.85 -15.00 11.83
N GLU A 66 12.08 -15.38 13.08
CA GLU A 66 11.20 -16.22 13.89
C GLU A 66 9.87 -15.51 14.15
N ALA A 67 9.92 -14.22 14.49
CA ALA A 67 8.71 -13.40 14.66
C ALA A 67 7.87 -13.33 13.37
N ILE A 68 8.52 -13.16 12.22
CA ILE A 68 7.87 -13.15 10.90
C ILE A 68 7.24 -14.51 10.60
N GLN A 69 7.96 -15.61 10.83
CA GLN A 69 7.46 -16.97 10.60
C GLN A 69 6.23 -17.27 11.48
N LEU A 70 6.29 -16.91 12.77
CA LEU A 70 5.19 -17.10 13.70
C LEU A 70 3.93 -16.31 13.26
N ILE A 71 4.10 -15.05 12.87
CA ILE A 71 3.00 -14.24 12.36
C ILE A 71 2.47 -14.77 11.02
N ALA A 72 3.35 -15.17 10.09
CA ALA A 72 2.91 -15.71 8.81
C ALA A 72 2.11 -17.00 8.99
N ALA A 73 2.53 -17.87 9.91
CA ALA A 73 1.78 -19.07 10.27
C ALA A 73 0.41 -18.72 10.90
N ALA A 74 0.38 -17.79 11.85
CA ALA A 74 -0.85 -17.33 12.50
C ALA A 74 -1.86 -16.69 11.53
N VAL A 75 -1.38 -15.95 10.52
CA VAL A 75 -2.23 -15.36 9.48
C VAL A 75 -2.71 -16.41 8.47
N SER A 76 -2.04 -17.56 8.37
CA SER A 76 -2.38 -18.62 7.42
C SER A 76 -3.53 -19.55 7.86
N THR A 77 -4.06 -19.36 9.07
CA THR A 77 -5.16 -20.17 9.62
C THR A 77 -6.52 -19.80 9.01
N ALA A 78 -7.51 -20.68 9.15
CA ALA A 78 -8.88 -20.39 8.72
C ALA A 78 -9.44 -19.19 9.51
N ASN A 79 -9.77 -18.10 8.80
CA ASN A 79 -10.24 -16.82 9.34
C ASN A 79 -9.20 -16.08 10.23
N PRO A 80 -8.18 -15.43 9.64
CA PRO A 80 -7.10 -14.82 10.41
C PRO A 80 -7.58 -13.56 11.17
N PRO A 81 -7.43 -13.51 12.50
CA PRO A 81 -7.83 -12.35 13.28
C PRO A 81 -6.74 -11.27 13.21
N LEU A 82 -6.58 -10.62 12.05
CA LEU A 82 -5.50 -9.63 11.80
C LEU A 82 -5.43 -8.57 12.92
N ASN A 83 -6.57 -8.11 13.42
CA ASN A 83 -6.65 -7.10 14.48
C ASN A 83 -6.26 -7.61 15.87
N ALA A 84 -6.36 -8.92 16.12
CA ALA A 84 -6.01 -9.53 17.41
C ALA A 84 -4.54 -9.96 17.49
N LEU A 85 -3.87 -10.04 16.34
CA LEU A 85 -2.46 -10.40 16.25
C LEU A 85 -1.57 -9.16 16.49
N PRO A 86 -0.34 -9.34 17.01
CA PRO A 86 0.59 -8.25 17.29
C PRO A 86 1.29 -7.74 16.01
N LEU A 87 0.53 -7.63 14.92
CA LEU A 87 1.01 -7.17 13.60
C LEU A 87 1.56 -5.74 13.68
N SER A 88 0.90 -4.84 14.41
CA SER A 88 1.35 -3.46 14.58
C SER A 88 2.73 -3.39 15.24
N ILE A 89 2.99 -4.22 16.24
CA ILE A 89 4.28 -4.29 16.95
C ILE A 89 5.37 -4.80 16.00
N LEU A 90 5.12 -5.93 15.32
CA LEU A 90 6.08 -6.48 14.36
C LEU A 90 6.37 -5.47 13.24
N ILE A 91 5.32 -4.93 12.60
CA ILE A 91 5.44 -3.97 11.50
C ILE A 91 6.21 -2.72 11.95
N ASN A 92 5.92 -2.20 13.15
CA ASN A 92 6.65 -1.05 13.67
C ASN A 92 8.13 -1.36 13.92
N ARG A 93 8.47 -2.54 14.44
CA ARG A 93 9.86 -2.96 14.59
C ARG A 93 10.55 -3.13 13.24
N LEU A 94 9.90 -3.80 12.29
CA LEU A 94 10.42 -4.01 10.94
C LEU A 94 10.61 -2.68 10.21
N ALA A 95 9.71 -1.71 10.37
CA ALA A 95 9.81 -0.40 9.72
C ALA A 95 11.06 0.41 10.13
N LEU A 96 11.70 0.06 11.25
CA LEU A 96 13.00 0.62 11.67
C LEU A 96 14.19 -0.01 10.95
N GLU A 97 14.03 -1.18 10.32
CA GLU A 97 15.12 -1.84 9.59
C GLU A 97 15.56 -0.98 8.40
N PRO A 98 16.87 -0.92 8.09
CA PRO A 98 17.42 0.00 7.09
C PRO A 98 16.91 -0.30 5.68
N ASP A 99 16.80 -1.57 5.33
CA ASP A 99 16.31 -2.05 4.04
C ASP A 99 14.91 -2.67 4.14
N LEU A 100 14.40 -3.23 3.02
CA LEU A 100 13.07 -3.84 2.93
C LEU A 100 13.10 -5.38 3.00
N THR A 101 14.23 -5.99 3.37
CA THR A 101 14.43 -7.45 3.30
C THR A 101 13.42 -8.19 4.17
N HIS A 102 13.31 -7.80 5.44
CA HIS A 102 12.38 -8.43 6.39
C HIS A 102 10.91 -8.15 6.03
N HIS A 103 10.61 -6.95 5.52
CA HIS A 103 9.27 -6.59 5.03
C HIS A 103 8.85 -7.49 3.87
N MET A 104 9.74 -7.65 2.90
CA MET A 104 9.49 -8.49 1.72
C MET A 104 9.48 -9.98 2.09
N HIS A 105 10.26 -10.41 3.10
CA HIS A 105 10.19 -11.77 3.60
C HIS A 105 8.80 -12.10 4.16
N LEU A 106 8.24 -11.23 5.01
CA LEU A 106 6.88 -11.39 5.52
C LEU A 106 5.84 -11.35 4.38
N LEU A 107 5.91 -10.35 3.52
CA LEU A 107 4.93 -10.17 2.45
C LEU A 107 4.96 -11.29 1.42
N ASN A 108 6.14 -11.80 1.06
CA ASN A 108 6.25 -12.93 0.13
C ASN A 108 5.77 -14.23 0.78
N ALA A 109 6.06 -14.46 2.06
CA ALA A 109 5.54 -15.61 2.79
C ALA A 109 4.00 -15.64 2.76
N LEU A 110 3.35 -14.48 2.90
CA LEU A 110 1.90 -14.35 2.80
C LEU A 110 1.39 -14.43 1.35
N LYS A 111 2.10 -13.83 0.38
CA LYS A 111 1.69 -13.79 -1.02
C LYS A 111 1.64 -15.17 -1.67
N PHE A 112 2.60 -16.04 -1.36
CA PHE A 112 2.72 -17.36 -1.98
C PHE A 112 1.97 -18.46 -1.22
N ASN A 113 1.33 -18.14 -0.10
CA ASN A 113 0.48 -19.08 0.62
C ASN A 113 -0.96 -19.07 0.04
N PRO A 114 -1.56 -20.23 -0.27
CA PRO A 114 -2.89 -20.32 -0.87
C PRO A 114 -4.00 -19.63 -0.04
N ASN A 115 -3.89 -19.63 1.28
CA ASN A 115 -4.92 -19.08 2.18
C ASN A 115 -4.82 -17.56 2.32
N THR A 116 -3.62 -16.99 2.19
CA THR A 116 -3.33 -15.58 2.50
C THR A 116 -2.90 -14.75 1.30
N GLY A 117 -2.65 -15.39 0.16
CA GLY A 117 -2.25 -14.76 -1.10
C GLY A 117 -3.36 -13.98 -1.80
N ASN A 118 -4.25 -13.37 -1.03
CA ASN A 118 -5.39 -12.60 -1.52
C ASN A 118 -5.26 -11.12 -1.08
N PRO A 119 -5.92 -10.19 -1.80
CA PRO A 119 -5.79 -8.76 -1.52
C PRO A 119 -6.32 -8.38 -0.13
N PHE A 120 -7.32 -9.09 0.39
CA PHE A 120 -7.95 -8.79 1.68
C PHE A 120 -7.00 -8.95 2.87
N VAL A 121 -5.95 -9.76 2.74
CA VAL A 121 -4.90 -9.90 3.76
C VAL A 121 -3.69 -9.01 3.46
N LEU A 122 -3.21 -9.02 2.20
CA LEU A 122 -1.98 -8.32 1.82
C LEU A 122 -2.13 -6.80 1.86
N ILE A 123 -3.26 -6.25 1.43
CA ILE A 123 -3.47 -4.80 1.36
C ILE A 123 -3.48 -4.16 2.76
N PRO A 124 -4.24 -4.67 3.76
CA PRO A 124 -4.18 -4.12 5.12
C PRO A 124 -2.77 -4.12 5.72
N ILE A 125 -2.03 -5.22 5.56
CA ILE A 125 -0.64 -5.32 6.07
C ILE A 125 0.28 -4.33 5.35
N ALA A 126 0.14 -4.18 4.03
CA ALA A 126 0.89 -3.19 3.26
C ALA A 126 0.55 -1.75 3.67
N LYS A 127 -0.73 -1.43 3.93
CA LYS A 127 -1.16 -0.13 4.49
C LYS A 127 -0.50 0.16 5.83
N MET A 128 -0.47 -0.83 6.74
CA MET A 128 0.20 -0.69 8.04
C MET A 128 1.69 -0.37 7.87
N PHE A 129 2.39 -1.03 6.94
CA PHE A 129 3.77 -0.68 6.62
C PHE A 129 3.91 0.75 6.08
N VAL A 130 3.04 1.16 5.16
CA VAL A 130 3.04 2.53 4.59
C VAL A 130 2.84 3.57 5.69
N SER A 131 1.83 3.42 6.55
CA SER A 131 1.61 4.31 7.69
C SER A 131 2.84 4.37 8.60
N SER A 132 3.38 3.20 8.96
CA SER A 132 4.55 3.08 9.83
C SER A 132 5.82 3.72 9.22
N PHE A 133 5.96 3.70 7.89
CA PHE A 133 7.05 4.38 7.20
C PHE A 133 6.91 5.89 7.22
N PHE A 134 5.71 6.44 7.06
CA PHE A 134 5.52 7.90 7.19
C PHE A 134 5.76 8.37 8.61
N GLU A 135 5.25 7.66 9.62
CA GLU A 135 5.50 7.95 11.04
C GLU A 135 6.99 8.01 11.39
N LYS A 136 7.82 7.21 10.70
CA LYS A 136 9.28 7.15 10.88
C LYS A 136 10.07 8.04 9.92
N GLY A 137 9.41 8.88 9.13
CA GLY A 137 10.09 9.77 8.18
C GLY A 137 10.78 9.02 7.02
N HIS A 138 10.21 7.92 6.56
CA HIS A 138 10.73 7.08 5.48
C HIS A 138 9.81 7.02 4.25
N PRO A 139 9.43 8.15 3.65
CA PRO A 139 8.46 8.18 2.54
C PRO A 139 8.94 7.41 1.29
N LYS A 140 10.25 7.35 1.04
CA LYS A 140 10.81 6.55 -0.05
C LYS A 140 10.50 5.06 0.09
N LYS A 141 10.45 4.54 1.33
CA LYS A 141 10.04 3.15 1.59
C LYS A 141 8.54 2.97 1.37
N ALA A 142 7.71 3.92 1.79
CA ALA A 142 6.27 3.93 1.49
C ALA A 142 5.99 3.86 -0.02
N VAL A 143 6.71 4.63 -0.84
CA VAL A 143 6.61 4.57 -2.32
C VAL A 143 6.98 3.18 -2.86
N LYS A 144 8.07 2.58 -2.35
CA LYS A 144 8.47 1.22 -2.77
C LYS A 144 7.40 0.17 -2.40
N MET A 145 6.73 0.33 -1.26
CA MET A 145 5.60 -0.52 -0.89
C MET A 145 4.41 -0.34 -1.83
N PHE A 146 4.07 0.91 -2.17
CA PHE A 146 3.04 1.18 -3.17
C PHE A 146 3.38 0.55 -4.52
N GLN A 147 4.62 0.70 -4.99
CA GLN A 147 5.09 0.06 -6.22
C GLN A 147 4.98 -1.47 -6.17
N TRP A 148 5.17 -2.09 -5.00
CA TRP A 148 5.04 -3.53 -4.83
C TRP A 148 3.57 -4.01 -4.94
N VAL A 149 2.62 -3.30 -4.31
CA VAL A 149 1.18 -3.62 -4.44
C VAL A 149 0.60 -3.23 -5.81
N SER A 150 1.25 -2.33 -6.54
CA SER A 150 0.85 -1.90 -7.88
C SER A 150 1.42 -2.78 -9.00
N ARG A 151 2.15 -3.87 -8.68
CA ARG A 151 2.70 -4.75 -9.72
C ARG A 151 1.60 -5.55 -10.42
N PRO A 152 1.77 -5.88 -11.72
CA PRO A 152 0.79 -6.69 -12.45
C PRO A 152 0.58 -8.10 -11.87
N ASP A 153 1.59 -8.65 -11.18
CA ASP A 153 1.55 -9.95 -10.53
C ASP A 153 1.04 -9.89 -9.07
N PHE A 154 0.54 -8.74 -8.62
CA PHE A 154 -0.09 -8.61 -7.31
C PHE A 154 -1.54 -9.14 -7.36
N PRO A 155 -1.95 -10.04 -6.44
CA PRO A 155 -3.32 -10.55 -6.41
C PRO A 155 -4.34 -9.42 -6.33
N GLY A 156 -5.32 -9.38 -7.25
CA GLY A 156 -6.44 -8.43 -7.28
C GLY A 156 -6.11 -6.95 -7.53
N GLY A 157 -4.84 -6.55 -7.54
CA GLY A 157 -4.38 -5.18 -7.78
C GLY A 157 -4.77 -4.18 -6.68
N VAL A 158 -4.02 -3.07 -6.58
CA VAL A 158 -4.33 -1.97 -5.63
C VAL A 158 -5.21 -0.87 -6.25
N ALA A 159 -5.39 -0.88 -7.57
CA ALA A 159 -6.00 0.21 -8.34
C ALA A 159 -7.45 0.56 -7.94
N ASN A 160 -8.13 -0.28 -7.16
CA ASN A 160 -9.49 -0.03 -6.69
C ASN A 160 -9.56 0.25 -5.17
N ASP A 161 -8.43 0.34 -4.47
CA ASP A 161 -8.41 0.59 -3.02
C ASP A 161 -8.22 2.09 -2.72
N SER A 162 -9.33 2.81 -2.58
CA SER A 162 -9.36 4.23 -2.20
C SER A 162 -8.68 4.50 -0.85
N GLY A 163 -8.74 3.56 0.08
CA GLY A 163 -8.11 3.68 1.39
C GLY A 163 -6.58 3.65 1.32
N PHE A 164 -5.99 2.94 0.35
CA PHE A 164 -4.52 2.88 0.19
C PHE A 164 -3.99 4.20 -0.32
N TYR A 165 -4.67 4.78 -1.31
CA TYR A 165 -4.40 6.13 -1.80
C TYR A 165 -4.55 7.16 -0.68
N ALA A 166 -5.60 7.06 0.15
CA ALA A 166 -5.82 7.95 1.28
C ALA A 166 -4.64 7.92 2.29
N VAL A 167 -4.14 6.73 2.65
CA VAL A 167 -2.98 6.60 3.56
C VAL A 167 -1.73 7.23 2.97
N LEU A 168 -1.47 7.04 1.67
CA LEU A 168 -0.33 7.67 0.99
C LEU A 168 -0.44 9.20 0.98
N ILE A 169 -1.59 9.73 0.55
CA ILE A 169 -1.82 11.17 0.46
C ILE A 169 -1.68 11.81 1.84
N ASP A 170 -2.30 11.22 2.86
CA ASP A 170 -2.20 11.70 4.25
C ASP A 170 -0.75 11.71 4.74
N GLY A 171 -0.01 10.62 4.51
CA GLY A 171 1.40 10.51 4.87
C GLY A 171 2.28 11.57 4.20
N PHE A 172 2.10 11.81 2.89
CA PHE A 172 2.82 12.84 2.15
C PHE A 172 2.49 14.25 2.66
N CYS A 173 1.21 14.54 2.87
CA CYS A 173 0.75 15.83 3.40
C CYS A 173 1.29 16.11 4.82
N LYS A 174 1.30 15.11 5.71
CA LYS A 174 1.88 15.22 7.06
C LYS A 174 3.40 15.40 7.05
N SER A 175 4.07 14.87 6.04
CA SER A 175 5.51 15.00 5.85
C SER A 175 5.92 16.29 5.11
N GLY A 176 4.97 17.18 4.78
CA GLY A 176 5.24 18.41 4.03
C GLY A 176 5.55 18.20 2.54
N MET A 177 5.41 16.99 2.00
CA MET A 177 5.69 16.69 0.59
C MET A 177 4.41 16.85 -0.24
N ILE A 178 3.89 18.07 -0.32
CA ILE A 178 2.57 18.32 -0.91
C ILE A 178 2.53 18.00 -2.41
N LEU A 179 3.62 18.25 -3.16
CA LEU A 179 3.71 17.88 -4.57
C LEU A 179 3.52 16.38 -4.81
N ASP A 180 4.14 15.54 -3.98
CA ASP A 180 3.97 14.08 -4.08
C ASP A 180 2.57 13.66 -3.66
N ALA A 181 1.97 14.32 -2.67
CA ALA A 181 0.57 14.11 -2.31
C ALA A 181 -0.38 14.41 -3.49
N LEU A 182 -0.16 15.53 -4.21
CA LEU A 182 -0.93 15.87 -5.41
C LEU A 182 -0.75 14.84 -6.53
N ARG A 183 0.46 14.30 -6.72
CA ARG A 183 0.71 13.25 -7.72
C ARG A 183 -0.07 11.98 -7.42
N VAL A 184 -0.10 11.55 -6.15
CA VAL A 184 -0.90 10.40 -5.72
C VAL A 184 -2.40 10.70 -5.84
N PHE A 185 -2.83 11.91 -5.49
CA PHE A 185 -4.22 12.33 -5.64
C PHE A 185 -4.66 12.34 -7.11
N ARG A 186 -3.82 12.85 -8.00
CA ARG A 186 -4.06 12.80 -9.44
C ARG A 186 -4.21 11.37 -9.96
N LEU A 187 -3.41 10.43 -9.46
CA LEU A 187 -3.54 9.02 -9.80
C LEU A 187 -4.90 8.46 -9.36
N MET A 188 -5.28 8.68 -8.10
CA MET A 188 -6.57 8.31 -7.53
C MET A 188 -7.76 8.88 -8.32
N ALA A 189 -7.71 10.16 -8.69
CA ALA A 189 -8.73 10.81 -9.50
C ALA A 189 -8.79 10.23 -10.92
N SER A 190 -7.64 9.89 -11.52
CA SER A 190 -7.58 9.30 -12.86
C SER A 190 -8.08 7.85 -12.93
N GLU A 191 -8.18 7.18 -11.78
CA GLU A 191 -8.79 5.87 -11.59
C GLU A 191 -10.28 5.95 -11.23
N ASN A 192 -10.85 7.16 -11.19
CA ASN A 192 -12.24 7.44 -10.80
C ASN A 192 -12.59 6.92 -9.40
N LEU A 193 -11.62 6.90 -8.49
CA LEU A 193 -11.85 6.45 -7.11
C LEU A 193 -12.56 7.54 -6.31
N VAL A 194 -13.47 7.12 -5.43
CA VAL A 194 -14.22 8.03 -4.56
C VAL A 194 -13.27 8.76 -3.62
N VAL A 195 -13.25 10.08 -3.71
CA VAL A 195 -12.44 10.95 -2.84
C VAL A 195 -13.17 11.16 -1.53
N GLY A 196 -12.67 10.55 -0.46
CA GLY A 196 -13.18 10.77 0.90
C GLY A 196 -12.91 12.18 1.41
N ASN A 197 -13.73 12.63 2.37
CA ASN A 197 -13.58 13.95 2.98
C ASN A 197 -12.21 14.14 3.66
N ASP A 198 -11.67 13.08 4.26
CA ASP A 198 -10.35 13.13 4.91
C ASP A 198 -9.23 13.45 3.91
N VAL A 199 -9.26 12.83 2.73
CA VAL A 199 -8.29 13.09 1.64
C VAL A 199 -8.41 14.53 1.14
N ARG A 200 -9.65 14.97 0.87
CA ARG A 200 -9.94 16.35 0.46
C ARG A 200 -9.38 17.36 1.47
N MET A 201 -9.69 17.18 2.76
CA MET A 201 -9.25 18.08 3.81
C MET A 201 -7.73 18.04 4.01
N CYS A 202 -7.11 16.87 3.86
CA CYS A 202 -5.67 16.72 4.00
C CYS A 202 -4.91 17.51 2.93
N VAL A 203 -5.30 17.37 1.67
CA VAL A 203 -4.70 18.14 0.56
C VAL A 203 -5.00 19.63 0.68
N TYR A 204 -6.24 20.00 1.02
CA TYR A 204 -6.62 21.38 1.25
C TYR A 204 -5.72 22.06 2.30
N ARG A 205 -5.60 21.44 3.48
CA ARG A 205 -4.71 21.94 4.55
C ARG A 205 -3.24 21.93 4.12
N GLY A 206 -2.81 20.94 3.35
CA GLY A 206 -1.46 20.87 2.79
C GLY A 206 -1.13 22.07 1.90
N LEU A 207 -1.99 22.38 0.93
CA LEU A 207 -1.84 23.52 0.03
C LEU A 207 -1.82 24.86 0.78
N LEU A 208 -2.65 25.01 1.82
CA LEU A 208 -2.63 26.21 2.66
C LEU A 208 -1.31 26.40 3.42
N ARG A 209 -0.67 25.31 3.87
CA ARG A 209 0.65 25.38 4.52
C ARG A 209 1.76 25.83 3.57
N GLU A 210 1.62 25.50 2.28
CA GLU A 210 2.50 25.96 1.20
C GLU A 210 2.11 27.35 0.66
N ALA A 211 1.20 28.07 1.34
CA ALA A 211 0.65 29.36 0.92
C ALA A 211 -0.02 29.36 -0.48
N ARG A 212 -0.38 28.18 -1.03
CA ARG A 212 -1.09 28.02 -2.32
C ARG A 212 -2.60 28.16 -2.14
N VAL A 213 -3.04 29.29 -1.59
CA VAL A 213 -4.44 29.53 -1.18
C VAL A 213 -5.43 29.41 -2.34
N ASN A 214 -5.11 30.02 -3.48
CA ASN A 214 -6.00 30.00 -4.65
C ASN A 214 -6.24 28.57 -5.15
N GLU A 215 -5.19 27.75 -5.18
CA GLU A 215 -5.28 26.37 -5.65
C GLU A 215 -6.00 25.46 -4.65
N ALA A 216 -5.85 25.73 -3.35
CA ALA A 216 -6.62 25.05 -2.32
C ALA A 216 -8.12 25.29 -2.50
N LEU A 217 -8.51 26.55 -2.76
CA LEU A 217 -9.91 26.92 -3.00
C LEU A 217 -10.43 26.35 -4.32
N GLU A 218 -9.66 26.44 -5.41
CA GLU A 218 -10.04 25.91 -6.73
C GLU A 218 -10.25 24.39 -6.67
N LEU A 219 -9.32 23.66 -6.05
CA LEU A 219 -9.42 22.20 -5.91
C LEU A 219 -10.59 21.80 -5.00
N ASN A 220 -10.82 22.50 -3.88
CA ASN A 220 -11.94 22.19 -3.00
C ASN A 220 -13.29 22.45 -3.70
N ALA A 221 -13.41 23.54 -4.45
CA ALA A 221 -14.61 23.85 -5.23
C ALA A 221 -14.89 22.80 -6.32
N ALA A 222 -13.85 22.37 -7.04
CA ALA A 222 -13.97 21.31 -8.05
C ALA A 222 -14.47 19.99 -7.43
N LEU A 223 -14.01 19.63 -6.23
CA LEU A 223 -14.44 18.43 -5.51
C LEU A 223 -15.85 18.56 -4.91
N ASP A 224 -16.26 19.76 -4.49
CA ASP A 224 -17.61 20.04 -4.00
C ASP A 224 -18.66 19.99 -5.11
N TYR A 225 -18.31 20.46 -6.31
CA TYR A 225 -19.17 20.35 -7.50
C TYR A 225 -19.40 18.87 -7.85
N CYS A 226 -18.35 18.05 -7.79
CA CYS A 226 -18.46 16.59 -7.98
C CYS A 226 -19.33 15.89 -6.93
N ALA A 227 -19.47 16.44 -5.72
CA ALA A 227 -20.21 15.82 -4.62
C ALA A 227 -21.72 16.14 -4.60
N ARG A 228 -22.16 17.21 -5.27
CA ARG A 228 -23.55 17.70 -5.23
C ARG A 228 -24.50 17.10 -6.28
N GLY A 229 -23.97 16.37 -7.27
CA GLY A 229 -24.72 15.48 -8.17
C GLY A 229 -25.50 16.17 -9.29
N ASP A 230 -25.06 15.97 -10.52
CA ASP A 230 -25.92 15.64 -11.68
C ASP A 230 -25.03 15.14 -12.84
N GLY A 231 -25.29 13.93 -13.36
CA GLY A 231 -24.82 13.45 -14.67
C GLY A 231 -23.32 13.40 -15.02
N GLY A 232 -22.73 12.20 -14.93
CA GLY A 232 -21.74 11.74 -15.92
C GLY A 232 -20.26 11.81 -15.51
N ALA A 233 -19.45 10.99 -16.18
CA ALA A 233 -18.01 10.77 -15.97
C ALA A 233 -17.10 12.02 -16.17
N PHE A 234 -17.65 13.24 -16.13
CA PHE A 234 -16.95 14.50 -16.35
C PHE A 234 -16.20 15.02 -15.12
N GLY A 235 -16.67 14.74 -13.89
CA GLY A 235 -16.09 15.29 -12.66
C GLY A 235 -14.66 14.85 -12.36
N SER A 236 -14.26 13.63 -12.78
CA SER A 236 -12.88 13.17 -12.59
C SER A 236 -11.90 13.83 -13.56
N LYS A 237 -12.33 14.17 -14.78
CA LYS A 237 -11.45 14.75 -15.80
C LYS A 237 -11.08 16.18 -15.45
N GLU A 238 -12.04 17.01 -15.05
CA GLU A 238 -11.78 18.39 -14.63
C GLU A 238 -10.81 18.45 -13.44
N VAL A 239 -11.03 17.60 -12.43
CA VAL A 239 -10.13 17.47 -11.27
C VAL A 239 -8.74 17.01 -11.70
N VAL A 240 -8.63 16.03 -12.61
CA VAL A 240 -7.33 15.58 -13.14
C VAL A 240 -6.62 16.69 -13.91
N ASP A 241 -7.32 17.42 -14.78
CA ASP A 241 -6.76 18.52 -15.56
C ASP A 241 -6.31 19.67 -14.66
N LEU A 242 -7.05 19.97 -13.58
CA LEU A 242 -6.66 20.92 -12.54
C LEU A 242 -5.39 20.46 -11.82
N LEU A 243 -5.36 19.21 -11.36
CA LEU A 243 -4.18 18.63 -10.70
C LEU A 243 -2.96 18.62 -11.63
N ASP A 244 -3.13 18.34 -12.93
CA ASP A 244 -2.06 18.41 -13.92
C ASP A 244 -1.47 19.82 -14.04
N ARG A 245 -2.32 20.86 -14.06
CA ARG A 245 -1.86 22.26 -14.03
C ARG A 245 -1.10 22.59 -12.76
N MET A 246 -1.66 22.26 -11.59
CA MET A 246 -1.06 22.54 -10.27
C MET A 246 0.30 21.86 -10.08
N ILE A 247 0.46 20.63 -10.61
CA ILE A 247 1.69 19.86 -10.58
C ILE A 247 2.72 20.45 -11.56
N ALA A 248 2.30 20.85 -12.76
CA ALA A 248 3.19 21.42 -13.77
C ALA A 248 3.72 22.81 -13.39
N SER A 249 2.94 23.60 -12.65
CA SER A 249 3.32 24.93 -12.16
C SER A 249 4.03 24.91 -10.81
N TRP A 250 4.29 23.74 -10.22
CA TRP A 250 4.93 23.65 -8.89
C TRP A 250 6.39 24.11 -8.97
N VAL A 251 6.72 25.17 -8.22
CA VAL A 251 8.09 25.67 -8.03
C VAL A 251 8.46 25.45 -6.56
N GLU A 252 9.61 24.83 -6.32
CA GLU A 252 10.18 24.56 -4.98
C GLU A 252 10.80 25.81 -4.33
#